data_AF-A0A1H9V896-F1
#
_entry.id   AF-A0A1H9V896-F1
#
_cell.length_a   1.000
_cell.length_b   1.000
_cell.length_c   1.000
_cell.angle_alpha   90.00
_cell.angle_beta   90.00
_cell.angle_gamma   90.00
#
_symmetry.space_group_name_H-M   'P 1'
#
loop_
_entity.id
_entity.type
_entity.pdbx_description
1 polymer ?
#
loop_
_entity_poly.entity_id
_entity_poly.type
_entity_poly.pdbx_seq_one_letter_code
_entity_poly.pdbx_strand_id
1 'polypeptide(L)'
;MMTEKRVEVKLPAGLQARQAALFVQEANRYIADVYLEKDEKKVNAKSIMGIMSLAISKGITVNLSAEGSDEEEAVETLAKFISNEE
;
A
#
# COMPACT_ATOMS: atom_id res chain seq x y z
N MET A 1 3.02 12.62 -12.58
CA MET A 1 1.64 13.13 -12.49
C MET A 1 1.19 12.64 -11.12
N MET A 2 -0.03 12.17 -10.87
CA MET A 2 -0.29 11.35 -9.69
C MET A 2 -1.08 10.15 -10.16
N THR A 3 -0.61 8.95 -9.85
CA THR A 3 -1.35 7.71 -10.12
C THR A 3 -2.05 7.26 -8.85
N GLU A 4 -3.32 6.89 -8.96
CA GLU A 4 -4.11 6.39 -7.84
C GLU A 4 -4.94 5.16 -8.22
N LYS A 5 -5.16 4.28 -7.24
CA LYS A 5 -5.96 3.09 -7.40
C LYS A 5 -6.62 2.71 -6.09
N ARG A 6 -7.93 2.42 -6.16
CA ARG A 6 -8.68 1.85 -5.06
C ARG A 6 -8.55 0.33 -5.09
N VAL A 7 -8.11 -0.28 -3.98
CA VAL A 7 -7.77 -1.71 -3.92
C VAL A 7 -8.32 -2.34 -2.66
N GLU A 8 -9.01 -3.47 -2.79
CA GLU A 8 -9.40 -4.31 -1.66
C GLU A 8 -8.22 -5.17 -1.21
N VAL A 9 -7.89 -5.13 0.08
CA VAL A 9 -6.85 -5.97 0.66
C VAL A 9 -7.37 -7.39 0.85
N LYS A 10 -6.76 -8.34 0.15
CA LYS A 10 -7.16 -9.75 0.13
C LYS A 10 -6.27 -10.67 0.95
N LEU A 11 -5.14 -10.15 1.44
CA LEU A 11 -4.20 -10.86 2.30
C LEU A 11 -4.91 -11.40 3.56
N PRO A 12 -4.81 -12.72 3.89
CA PRO A 12 -5.47 -13.31 5.04
C PRO A 12 -5.19 -12.60 6.38
N ALA A 13 -3.94 -12.19 6.60
CA ALA A 13 -3.52 -11.47 7.80
C ALA A 13 -3.73 -9.94 7.71
N GLY A 14 -4.26 -9.44 6.59
CA GLY A 14 -4.24 -8.01 6.26
C GLY A 14 -2.82 -7.47 6.05
N LEU A 15 -2.68 -6.15 6.15
CA LEU A 15 -1.39 -5.45 6.04
C LEU A 15 -0.73 -5.29 7.41
N GLN A 16 -0.46 -6.42 8.08
CA GLN A 16 0.09 -6.46 9.43
C GLN A 16 1.34 -7.35 9.51
N ALA A 17 2.14 -7.18 10.56
CA ALA A 17 3.30 -8.00 10.88
C ALA A 17 4.24 -8.23 9.66
N ARG A 18 4.40 -9.49 9.23
CA ARG A 18 5.26 -9.85 8.10
C ARG A 18 4.80 -9.22 6.78
N GLN A 19 3.49 -9.19 6.51
CA GLN A 19 2.98 -8.63 5.26
C GLN A 19 3.19 -7.11 5.20
N ALA A 20 3.06 -6.42 6.33
CA ALA A 20 3.39 -5.00 6.42
C ALA A 20 4.87 -4.74 6.14
N ALA A 21 5.77 -5.55 6.71
CA ALA A 21 7.20 -5.41 6.48
C ALA A 21 7.58 -5.63 5.01
N LEU A 22 7.04 -6.67 4.37
CA LEU A 22 7.26 -6.96 2.95
C LEU A 22 6.67 -5.88 2.03
N PHE A 23 5.46 -5.40 2.33
CA PHE A 23 4.83 -4.31 1.58
C PHE A 23 5.66 -3.03 1.66
N VAL A 24 6.11 -2.66 2.86
CA VAL A 24 6.96 -1.48 3.08
C VAL A 24 8.30 -1.65 2.37
N GLN A 25 8.90 -2.84 2.42
CA GLN A 25 10.14 -3.14 1.72
C GLN A 25 9.98 -2.95 0.21
N GLU A 26 8.89 -3.45 -0.37
CA GLU A 26 8.60 -3.27 -1.79
C GLU A 26 8.35 -1.79 -2.13
N ALA A 27 7.57 -1.08 -1.31
CA ALA A 27 7.31 0.35 -1.51
C ALA A 27 8.59 1.21 -1.46
N ASN A 28 9.59 0.80 -0.67
CA ASN A 28 10.89 1.49 -0.57
C ASN A 28 11.78 1.32 -1.80
N ARG A 29 11.42 0.44 -2.76
CA ARG A 29 12.19 0.27 -4.01
C ARG A 29 11.93 1.36 -5.02
N TYR A 30 10.81 2.07 -4.88
CA TYR A 30 10.38 3.12 -5.80
C TYR A 30 10.92 4.49 -5.37
N ILE A 31 11.19 5.35 -6.34
CA ILE A 31 11.59 6.74 -6.15
C ILE A 31 10.36 7.56 -5.75
N ALA A 32 9.21 7.31 -6.38
CA ALA A 32 7.95 8.00 -6.15
C ALA A 32 7.54 8.00 -4.67
N ASP A 33 6.92 9.09 -4.23
CA ASP A 33 6.28 9.13 -2.93
C ASP A 33 5.01 8.30 -2.99
N VAL A 34 4.93 7.27 -2.14
CA VAL A 34 3.81 6.31 -2.13
C VAL A 34 3.01 6.48 -0.85
N TYR A 35 1.70 6.53 -0.97
CA TYR A 35 0.78 6.68 0.13
C TYR A 35 -0.32 5.64 0.11
N LEU A 36 -0.73 5.25 1.31
CA LEU A 36 -1.89 4.41 1.54
C LEU A 36 -2.89 5.18 2.40
N GLU A 37 -4.15 5.16 2.00
CA GLU A 37 -5.22 5.86 2.69
C GLU A 37 -6.37 4.91 2.99
N LYS A 38 -6.84 4.96 4.23
CA LYS A 38 -8.04 4.28 4.71
C LYS A 38 -8.89 5.30 5.44
N ASP A 39 -10.14 5.45 5.01
CA ASP A 39 -11.05 6.50 5.48
C ASP A 39 -10.40 7.89 5.30
N GLU A 40 -10.25 8.67 6.36
CA GLU A 40 -9.61 10.00 6.32
C GLU A 40 -8.12 9.96 6.66
N LYS A 41 -7.56 8.77 6.91
CA LYS A 41 -6.18 8.62 7.36
C LYS A 41 -5.27 8.17 6.22
N LYS A 42 -4.39 9.08 5.79
CA LYS A 42 -3.34 8.85 4.79
C LYS A 42 -1.97 8.71 5.46
N VAL A 43 -1.19 7.71 5.06
CA VAL A 43 0.16 7.46 5.58
C VAL A 43 1.15 7.20 4.44
N ASN A 44 2.43 7.47 4.70
CA ASN A 44 3.50 7.07 3.78
C ASN A 44 3.65 5.54 3.78
N ALA A 45 3.47 4.92 2.61
CA ALA A 45 3.54 3.47 2.42
C ALA A 45 4.96 2.90 2.63
N LYS A 46 5.98 3.75 2.62
CA LYS A 46 7.38 3.41 2.92
C LYS A 46 7.70 3.40 4.41
N SER A 47 6.75 3.78 5.28
CA SER A 47 6.91 3.77 6.73
C SER A 47 6.11 2.65 7.39
N ILE A 48 6.83 1.71 8.04
CA ILE A 48 6.22 0.61 8.77
C ILE A 48 5.28 1.08 9.88
N MET A 49 5.64 2.14 10.61
CA MET A 49 4.79 2.69 11.67
C MET A 49 3.50 3.27 11.11
N GLY A 50 3.57 3.95 9.96
CA GLY A 50 2.41 4.49 9.27
C GLY A 50 1.44 3.40 8.85
N ILE A 51 1.94 2.39 8.14
CA ILE A 51 1.16 1.22 7.71
C ILE A 51 0.47 0.52 8.87
N MET A 52 1.22 0.17 9.92
CA MET A 52 0.66 -0.52 11.09
C MET A 52 -0.44 0.31 11.77
N SER A 53 -0.33 1.64 11.74
CA SER A 53 -1.31 2.55 12.33
C SER A 53 -2.65 2.63 11.58
N LEU A 54 -2.74 2.12 10.34
CA LEU A 54 -3.99 2.08 9.58
C LEU A 54 -4.88 0.89 9.96
N ALA A 55 -4.33 -0.13 10.63
CA ALA A 55 -5.05 -1.35 11.01
C ALA A 55 -5.89 -1.92 9.85
N ILE A 56 -5.20 -2.27 8.75
CA ILE A 56 -5.83 -2.77 7.53
C ILE A 56 -5.94 -4.30 7.62
N SER A 57 -7.17 -4.78 7.65
CA SER A 57 -7.52 -6.21 7.65
C SER A 57 -7.99 -6.66 6.26
N LYS A 58 -8.12 -7.98 6.06
CA LYS A 58 -8.75 -8.54 4.85
C LYS A 58 -10.14 -7.94 4.62
N GLY A 59 -10.47 -7.66 3.36
CA GLY A 59 -11.75 -7.09 2.93
C GLY A 59 -11.82 -5.57 3.04
N ILE A 60 -10.82 -4.91 3.64
CA ILE A 60 -10.77 -3.45 3.69
C ILE A 60 -10.29 -2.92 2.34
N THR A 61 -11.03 -1.95 1.81
CA THR A 61 -10.61 -1.19 0.63
C THR A 61 -9.81 0.03 1.04
N VAL A 62 -8.68 0.25 0.39
CA VAL A 62 -7.77 1.39 0.60
C VAL A 62 -7.55 2.14 -0.71
N ASN A 63 -7.24 3.43 -0.62
CA ASN A 63 -6.73 4.18 -1.76
C ASN A 63 -5.19 4.12 -1.72
N LEU A 64 -4.59 3.57 -2.77
CA LEU A 64 -3.15 3.56 -2.98
C LEU A 64 -2.82 4.64 -4.02
N SER A 65 -1.89 5.53 -3.71
CA SER A 65 -1.48 6.61 -4.61
C SER A 65 0.03 6.75 -4.64
N ALA A 66 0.59 7.10 -5.79
CA ALA A 66 2.00 7.46 -5.92
C ALA A 66 2.17 8.70 -6.80
N GLU A 67 3.22 9.47 -6.50
CA GLU A 67 3.65 10.64 -7.27
C GLU A 67 5.17 10.59 -7.48
N GLY A 68 5.60 10.59 -8.74
CA GLY A 68 7.01 10.52 -9.10
C GLY A 68 7.28 9.85 -10.44
N SER A 69 8.56 9.59 -10.73
CA SER A 69 9.00 9.05 -12.03
C SER A 69 8.54 7.62 -12.31
N ASP A 70 8.29 6.84 -11.27
CA ASP A 70 7.88 5.42 -11.31
C ASP A 70 6.52 5.20 -10.62
N GLU A 71 5.68 6.23 -10.60
CA GLU A 71 4.36 6.21 -9.93
C GLU A 71 3.42 5.12 -10.45
N GLU A 72 3.39 4.88 -11.76
CA GLU A 72 2.53 3.86 -12.37
C GLU A 72 2.95 2.45 -11.95
N GLU A 73 4.25 2.15 -12.04
CA GLU A 73 4.82 0.85 -11.66
C GLU A 73 4.64 0.58 -10.15
N ALA A 74 4.85 1.61 -9.32
CA ALA A 74 4.65 1.53 -7.88
C ALA A 74 3.21 1.17 -7.52
N VAL A 75 2.23 1.89 -8.09
CA VAL A 75 0.81 1.64 -7.82
C VAL A 75 0.39 0.27 -8.35
N GLU A 76 0.82 -0.11 -9.54
CA GLU A 76 0.43 -1.40 -10.13
C GLU A 76 0.96 -2.58 -9.30
N THR A 77 2.24 -2.55 -8.94
CA THR A 77 2.91 -3.64 -8.22
C THR A 77 2.38 -3.78 -6.79
N LEU A 78 2.26 -2.66 -6.06
CA LEU A 78 1.77 -2.67 -4.70
C LEU A 78 0.27 -2.99 -4.62
N ALA A 79 -0.53 -2.58 -5.61
CA ALA A 79 -1.93 -2.99 -5.71
C ALA A 79 -2.03 -4.52 -5.89
N LYS A 80 -1.24 -5.09 -6.80
CA LYS A 80 -1.19 -6.54 -7.01
C LYS A 80 -0.75 -7.27 -5.75
N PHE A 81 0.25 -6.74 -5.03
CA PHE A 81 0.73 -7.33 -3.77
C PHE A 81 -0.41 -7.53 -2.76
N ILE A 82 -1.25 -6.51 -2.56
CA ILE A 82 -2.29 -6.55 -1.51
C ILE A 82 -3.60 -7.18 -1.99
N SER A 83 -3.84 -7.25 -3.30
CA SER A 83 -5.04 -7.85 -3.89
C SER A 83 -4.87 -9.32 -4.28
N ASN A 84 -3.69 -9.92 -4.07
CA ASN A 84 -3.48 -11.32 -4.38
C ASN A 84 -4.04 -12.21 -3.26
N GLU A 85 -4.85 -13.20 -3.63
CA GLU A 85 -5.25 -14.29 -2.76
C GLU A 85 -4.21 -15.38 -2.95
N GLU A 86 -3.25 -15.52 -2.04
CA GLU A 86 -2.50 -16.79 -1.96
C GLU A 86 -3.44 -17.96 -1.66
#